data_AF-A0A800LYU7-F1
#
_entry.id   AF-A0A800LYU7-F1
#
_cell.length_a   1.000
_cell.length_b   1.000
_cell.length_c   1.000
_cell.angle_alpha   90.00
_cell.angle_beta   90.00
_cell.angle_gamma   90.00
#
_symmetry.space_group_name_H-M   'P 1'
#
loop_
_entity.id
_entity.type
_entity.pdbx_description
1 polymer ?
#
loop_
_entity_poly.entity_id
_entity_poly.type
_entity_poly.pdbx_seq_one_letter_code
_entity_poly.pdbx_strand_id
1 'polypeptide(L)' 'DDDARINPNGGALALGHPLGMTGTRILQTAALELRRKQKKYALVTMCVGVGQGYAVIIENINNY' A
#
# COMPACT_ATOMS: atom_id res chain seq x y z
N ASP A 1 0.75 -15.71 7.03
CA ASP A 1 1.33 -14.51 7.67
C ASP A 1 2.67 -14.06 7.13
N ASP A 2 3.49 -14.94 6.54
CA ASP A 2 4.83 -14.55 6.04
C ASP A 2 4.92 -14.32 4.51
N ASP A 3 3.86 -13.80 3.90
CA ASP A 3 3.93 -13.45 2.48
C ASP A 3 4.78 -12.18 2.30
N ALA A 4 5.96 -12.33 1.69
CA ALA A 4 6.90 -11.23 1.44
C ALA A 4 6.35 -10.08 0.56
N ARG A 5 5.15 -10.24 -0.02
CA ARG A 5 4.44 -9.19 -0.76
C ARG A 5 3.63 -8.27 0.16
N ILE A 6 3.26 -8.72 1.36
CA ILE A 6 2.43 -7.96 2.30
C ILE A 6 3.33 -7.00 3.09
N ASN A 7 3.06 -5.70 2.97
CA ASN A 7 3.77 -4.63 3.70
C ASN A 7 5.31 -4.78 3.76
N PRO A 8 6.02 -4.98 2.61
CA PRO A 8 7.46 -5.26 2.60
C PRO A 8 8.32 -4.13 3.20
N ASN A 9 7.77 -2.91 3.28
CA ASN A 9 8.41 -1.74 3.86
C ASN A 9 7.84 -1.35 5.24
N GLY A 10 7.06 -2.23 5.87
CA GLY A 10 6.43 -1.97 7.17
C GLY A 10 5.06 -1.28 7.09
N GLY A 11 4.19 -1.64 8.04
CA GLY A 11 2.83 -1.13 8.17
C GLY A 11 2.70 0.02 9.18
N ALA A 12 1.45 0.35 9.53
CA ALA A 12 1.13 1.41 10.49
C ALA A 12 1.65 1.12 11.92
N LEU A 13 1.79 -0.15 12.30
CA LEU A 13 2.37 -0.53 13.59
C LEU A 13 3.86 -0.18 13.69
N ALA A 14 4.63 -0.40 12.62
CA ALA A 14 6.06 -0.15 12.60
C ALA A 14 6.41 1.33 12.39
N LEU A 15 5.61 2.03 11.58
CA LEU A 15 5.91 3.39 11.11
C LEU A 15 5.01 4.47 11.71
N GLY A 16 4.04 4.08 12.52
CA GLY A 16 3.01 4.96 13.06
C GLY A 16 1.79 5.13 12.15
N HIS A 17 0.71 5.64 12.74
CA HIS A 17 -0.58 5.87 12.08
C HIS A 17 -1.05 7.32 12.22
N PRO A 18 -0.41 8.29 11.54
CA PRO A 18 -0.95 9.62 11.45
C PRO A 18 -2.25 9.60 10.62
N LEU A 19 -3.36 9.93 11.26
CA LEU A 19 -4.68 9.97 10.63
C LEU A 19 -4.68 10.96 9.47
N GLY A 20 -5.31 10.58 8.35
CA GLY A 20 -5.32 11.38 7.10
C GLY A 20 -4.04 11.25 6.26
N MET A 21 -2.87 10.95 6.84
CA MET A 21 -1.61 10.80 6.09
C MET A 21 -1.27 9.34 5.77
N THR A 22 -1.74 8.38 6.58
CA THR A 22 -1.40 6.95 6.41
C THR A 22 -1.79 6.41 5.04
N GLY A 23 -2.97 6.78 4.52
CA GLY A 23 -3.42 6.31 3.21
C GLY A 23 -2.48 6.73 2.08
N THR A 24 -2.12 8.02 2.04
CA THR A 24 -1.16 8.57 1.08
C THR A 24 0.21 7.90 1.20
N ARG A 25 0.70 7.68 2.44
CA ARG A 25 1.97 6.98 2.68
C ARG A 25 1.95 5.58 2.07
N ILE A 26 0.94 4.77 2.39
CA ILE A 26 0.84 3.39 1.88
C ILE A 26 0.73 3.38 0.36
N LEU A 27 -0.12 4.25 -0.21
CA LEU A 27 -0.30 4.37 -1.66
C LEU A 27 1.01 4.70 -2.38
N GLN A 28 1.74 5.70 -1.89
CA GLN A 28 3.00 6.14 -2.48
C GLN A 28 4.08 5.07 -2.35
N THR A 29 4.20 4.43 -1.17
CA THR A 29 5.15 3.33 -0.97
C THR A 29 4.83 2.16 -1.90
N ALA A 30 3.55 1.80 -2.06
CA ALA A 30 3.13 0.74 -2.98
C ALA A 30 3.46 1.06 -4.44
N ALA A 31 3.22 2.29 -4.90
CA ALA A 31 3.57 2.73 -6.26
C ALA A 31 5.08 2.66 -6.52
N LEU A 32 5.90 3.12 -5.57
CA LEU A 32 7.36 3.04 -5.66
C LEU A 32 7.86 1.59 -5.68
N GLU A 33 7.33 0.72 -4.82
CA GLU A 33 7.68 -0.70 -4.80
C GLU A 33 7.24 -1.42 -6.08
N LEU A 34 6.05 -1.12 -6.58
CA LEU A 34 5.52 -1.70 -7.81
C LEU A 34 6.45 -1.40 -8.99
N ARG A 35 6.91 -0.15 -9.09
CA ARG A 35 7.91 0.29 -10.07
C ARG A 35 9.26 -0.40 -9.86
N ARG A 36 9.79 -0.40 -8.63
CA ARG A 36 11.09 -1.02 -8.29
C ARG A 36 11.13 -2.51 -8.60
N LYS A 37 10.05 -3.23 -8.30
CA LYS A 37 9.93 -4.68 -8.51
C LYS A 37 9.46 -5.05 -9.92
N GLN A 38 9.22 -4.07 -10.80
CA GLN A 38 8.69 -4.26 -12.15
C GLN A 38 7.47 -5.20 -12.16
N LYS A 39 6.54 -4.98 -11.23
CA LYS A 39 5.29 -5.75 -11.14
C LYS A 39 4.15 -4.96 -11.75
N LYS A 40 3.06 -5.67 -12.06
CA LYS A 40 1.91 -5.11 -12.78
C LYS A 40 0.91 -4.41 -11.86
N TYR A 41 0.50 -5.08 -10.77
CA TYR A 41 -0.53 -4.60 -9.86
C TYR A 41 -0.06 -4.56 -8.40
N ALA A 42 -0.54 -3.56 -7.66
CA ALA A 42 -0.50 -3.51 -6.20
C ALA A 42 -1.90 -3.25 -5.66
N LEU A 43 -2.26 -3.95 -4.58
CA LEU A 43 -3.45 -3.68 -3.79
C LEU A 43 -3.06 -2.88 -2.55
N VAL A 44 -3.76 -1.77 -2.33
CA VAL A 44 -3.69 -0.98 -1.10
C VAL A 44 -5.07 -1.00 -0.46
N THR A 45 -5.14 -1.38 0.81
CA THR A 45 -6.39 -1.39 1.57
C THR A 45 -6.16 -1.01 3.02
N MET A 46 -7.17 -0.41 3.64
CA MET A 46 -7.14 -0.02 5.05
C MET A 46 -8.55 -0.04 5.64
N CYS A 47 -8.63 -0.37 6.93
CA CYS A 47 -9.80 -0.05 7.73
C CYS A 47 -9.83 1.44 8.04
N VAL A 48 -11.02 1.95 8.29
CA VAL A 48 -11.29 3.34 8.68
C VAL A 48 -12.20 3.29 9.90
N GLY A 49 -12.10 4.29 10.78
CA GLY A 49 -12.98 4.42 11.95
C GLY A 49 -14.47 4.35 11.56
N VAL A 50 -15.33 4.16 12.55
CA VAL A 50 -16.80 4.05 12.37
C VAL A 50 -17.26 2.91 11.44
N GLY A 51 -16.44 1.86 11.27
CA GLY A 51 -16.82 0.65 10.53
C GLY A 51 -16.69 0.79 9.01
N GLN A 52 -15.80 1.66 8.54
CA GLN A 52 -15.56 1.90 7.11
C GLN A 52 -14.28 1.21 6.62
N GLY A 53 -14.11 1.15 5.30
CA GLY A 53 -12.89 0.62 4.67
C GLY A 53 -12.65 1.25 3.31
N TYR A 54 -11.40 1.18 2.85
CA TYR A 54 -10.99 1.68 1.55
C TYR A 54 -10.07 0.68 0.85
N ALA A 55 -10.17 0.57 -0.47
CA ALA A 55 -9.33 -0.30 -1.29
C ALA A 55 -9.07 0.32 -2.65
N VAL A 56 -7.82 0.24 -3.13
CA VAL A 56 -7.37 0.74 -4.43
C VAL A 56 -6.42 -0.26 -5.07
N ILE A 57 -6.55 -0.44 -6.38
CA ILE A 57 -5.56 -1.13 -7.22
C ILE A 57 -4.72 -0.08 -7.94
N ILE A 58 -3.41 -0.22 -7.87
CA ILE A 58 -2.45 0.56 -8.66
C ILE A 58 -1.94 -0.35 -9.78
N GLU A 59 -2.00 0.14 -11.02
CA GLU A 59 -1.35 -0.50 -12.17
C GLU A 59 -0.07 0.26 -12.54
N ASN A 60 1.00 -0.49 -12.81
CA ASN A 60 2.26 0.07 -13.29
C ASN A 60 2.14 0.51 -14.75
N ILE A 61 2.67 1.69 -15.08
CA ILE A 61 2.62 2.24 -16.44
C ILE A 61 3.65 1.61 -17.39
N ASN A 62 4.70 0.96 -16.87
CA ASN A 62 5.79 0.40 -17.66
C ASN A 62 5.50 -1.02 -18.19
N ASN A 63 4.27 -1.28 -18.64
CA ASN A 63 3.81 -2.61 -19.10
C ASN A 63 4.05 -2.87 -20.61
N TYR A 64 5.12 -2.34 -21.19
CA TYR A 64 5.52 -2.59 -22.58
C TYR A 64 6.93 -3.15 -22.65
#